data_AF-A0A0Q8FZ90-F1
#
_entry.id   AF-A0A0Q8FZ90-F1
#
_cell.length_a   1.000
_cell.length_b   1.000
_cell.length_c   1.000
_cell.angle_alpha   90.00
_cell.angle_beta   90.00
_cell.angle_gamma   90.00
#
_symmetry.space_group_name_H-M   'P 1'
#
loop_
_entity.id
_entity.type
_entity.pdbx_description
1 polymer ?
#
loop_
_entity_poly.entity_id
_entity_poly.type
_entity_poly.pdbx_seq_one_letter_code
_entity_poly.pdbx_strand_id
1 'polypeptide(L)'
;MSFYRVATLSALVAVAATGLAGCQTASKALGMNKVVPDEFRVVTKAPLVVPPDYSLRPPAPGEPRPQELQPESAARQALIGQSNAAARSDGEKLLVSKAGVEKADPLIRFVVDDENGDLAHKDESFASKVMFWKKGDKTAAPTASETGATDAAPVDAATEEARLKALTGNGAIVITRDKQSKIKLPGL
;
A
#
# COMPACT_ATOMS: atom_id res chain seq x y z
N MET A 1 -3.17 58.43 -6.09
CA MET A 1 -3.26 58.01 -4.66
C MET A 1 -4.33 56.96 -4.35
N SER A 2 -5.34 56.73 -5.20
CA SER A 2 -6.38 55.72 -4.96
C SER A 2 -5.89 54.26 -5.14
N PHE A 3 -5.10 53.98 -6.18
CA PHE A 3 -4.62 52.62 -6.49
C PHE A 3 -3.79 51.96 -5.39
N TYR A 4 -2.88 52.71 -4.74
CA TYR A 4 -2.09 52.19 -3.63
C TYR A 4 -2.95 51.84 -2.40
N ARG A 5 -4.03 52.60 -2.14
CA ARG A 5 -4.96 52.32 -1.04
C ARG A 5 -5.80 51.08 -1.30
N VAL A 6 -6.24 50.88 -2.54
CA VAL A 6 -6.98 49.67 -2.95
C VAL A 6 -6.08 48.44 -2.87
N ALA A 7 -4.82 48.53 -3.31
CA ALA A 7 -3.85 47.44 -3.24
C ALA A 7 -3.49 47.04 -1.79
N THR A 8 -3.35 48.02 -0.89
CA THR A 8 -3.09 47.72 0.54
C THR A 8 -4.29 47.06 1.21
N LEU A 9 -5.51 47.47 0.86
CA LEU A 9 -6.73 46.85 1.41
C LEU A 9 -6.93 45.42 0.89
N SER A 10 -6.68 45.16 -0.40
CA SER A 10 -6.76 43.80 -0.93
C SER A 10 -5.72 42.87 -0.32
N ALA A 11 -4.49 43.35 -0.09
CA ALA A 11 -3.44 42.57 0.56
C ALA A 11 -3.80 42.22 2.02
N LEU A 12 -4.36 43.18 2.76
CA LEU A 12 -4.78 42.96 4.15
C LEU A 12 -5.95 41.97 4.25
N VAL A 13 -6.90 42.03 3.32
CA VAL A 13 -8.01 41.07 3.23
C VAL A 13 -7.51 39.67 2.87
N ALA A 14 -6.57 39.55 1.94
CA ALA A 14 -5.98 38.26 1.56
C ALA A 14 -5.24 37.60 2.74
N VAL A 15 -4.44 38.38 3.48
CA VAL A 15 -3.74 37.88 4.67
C VAL A 15 -4.73 37.45 5.77
N ALA A 16 -5.76 38.25 6.04
CA ALA A 16 -6.79 37.90 7.00
C ALA A 16 -7.53 36.60 6.61
N ALA A 17 -7.87 36.43 5.33
CA ALA A 17 -8.53 35.22 4.83
C ALA A 17 -7.66 33.96 5.02
N THR A 18 -6.36 34.05 4.79
CA THR A 18 -5.44 32.92 5.03
C THR A 18 -5.25 32.60 6.52
N GLY A 19 -5.29 33.61 7.40
CA GLY A 19 -5.19 33.42 8.85
C GLY A 19 -6.40 32.68 9.44
N LEU A 20 -7.61 32.97 8.97
CA LEU A 20 -8.82 32.29 9.47
C LEU A 20 -8.90 30.81 9.05
N ALA A 21 -8.33 30.43 7.90
CA ALA A 21 -8.29 29.03 7.46
C ALA A 21 -7.42 28.15 8.36
N GLY A 22 -6.40 28.72 9.01
CA GLY A 22 -5.51 28.00 9.93
C GLY A 22 -6.12 27.68 11.30
N CYS A 23 -7.12 28.44 11.76
CA CYS A 23 -7.69 28.28 13.09
C CYS A 23 -8.41 26.94 13.31
N GLN A 24 -8.96 26.32 12.25
CA GLN A 24 -9.61 25.00 12.38
C GLN A 24 -8.62 23.84 12.50
N THR A 25 -7.44 23.93 11.89
CA THR A 25 -6.42 22.89 12.03
C THR A 25 -5.71 23.01 13.38
N ALA A 26 -5.47 24.24 13.85
CA ALA A 26 -4.87 24.52 15.14
C ALA A 26 -5.75 24.06 16.30
N SER A 27 -7.07 24.27 16.25
CA SER A 27 -8.01 23.81 17.29
C SER A 27 -8.06 22.28 17.42
N LYS A 28 -7.87 21.56 16.31
CA LYS A 28 -7.78 20.09 16.26
C LYS A 28 -6.45 19.59 16.81
N ALA A 29 -5.34 20.26 16.49
CA ALA A 29 -4.00 19.95 17.01
C ALA A 29 -3.85 20.28 18.51
N LEU A 30 -4.52 21.33 19.00
CA LEU A 30 -4.56 21.74 20.40
C LEU A 30 -5.52 20.90 21.26
N GLY A 31 -6.15 19.85 20.70
CA GLY A 31 -7.02 18.94 21.44
C GLY A 31 -8.34 19.56 21.93
N MET A 32 -8.72 20.73 21.40
CA MET A 32 -9.97 21.42 21.76
C MET A 32 -11.21 20.72 21.18
N ASN A 33 -11.00 19.82 20.21
CA ASN A 33 -12.05 18.97 19.64
C ASN A 33 -12.04 17.58 20.30
N LYS A 34 -13.23 17.10 20.65
CA LYS A 34 -13.46 15.77 21.22
C LYS A 34 -13.21 14.71 20.15
N VAL A 35 -12.05 14.03 20.22
CA VAL A 35 -11.80 12.81 19.46
C VAL A 35 -12.46 11.66 20.22
N VAL A 36 -13.66 11.27 19.82
CA VAL A 36 -14.33 10.09 20.38
C VAL A 36 -13.79 8.87 19.64
N PRO A 37 -13.31 7.83 20.35
CA PRO A 37 -12.97 6.55 19.73
C PRO A 37 -14.18 6.00 18.95
N ASP A 38 -13.92 5.49 17.75
CA ASP A 38 -14.96 4.94 16.87
C ASP A 38 -15.65 3.74 17.53
N GLU A 39 -16.95 3.89 17.79
CA GLU A 39 -17.80 2.89 18.45
C GLU A 39 -18.02 1.63 17.60
N PHE A 40 -17.72 1.67 16.30
CA PHE A 40 -17.75 0.51 15.42
C PHE A 40 -16.41 -0.20 15.29
N ARG A 41 -15.34 0.38 15.86
CA ARG A 41 -13.99 -0.22 15.81
C ARG A 41 -13.83 -1.27 16.91
N VAL A 42 -14.45 -2.43 16.69
CA VAL A 42 -14.36 -3.59 17.59
C VAL A 42 -12.94 -4.15 17.54
N VAL A 43 -12.17 -3.96 18.62
CA VAL A 43 -10.88 -4.64 18.81
C VAL A 43 -11.17 -6.04 19.36
N THR A 44 -10.84 -7.07 18.58
CA THR A 44 -10.98 -8.45 19.03
C THR A 44 -9.86 -8.80 20.01
N LYS A 45 -10.24 -9.13 21.23
CA LYS A 45 -9.32 -9.68 22.24
C LYS A 45 -9.08 -11.15 21.94
N ALA A 46 -7.87 -11.65 22.17
CA ALA A 46 -7.58 -13.07 21.98
C ALA A 46 -8.50 -13.92 22.88
N PRO A 47 -9.07 -15.03 22.37
CA PRO A 47 -9.92 -15.91 23.16
C PRO A 47 -9.13 -16.47 24.35
N LEU A 48 -9.67 -16.31 25.55
CA LEU A 48 -9.09 -16.86 26.78
C LEU A 48 -9.39 -18.37 26.81
N VAL A 49 -8.47 -19.17 26.28
CA VAL A 49 -8.50 -20.63 26.47
C VAL A 49 -7.85 -20.93 27.81
N VAL A 50 -8.57 -21.65 28.68
CA VAL A 50 -7.99 -22.12 29.94
C VAL A 50 -6.95 -23.18 29.62
N PRO A 51 -5.66 -22.97 29.95
CA PRO A 51 -4.63 -23.97 29.72
C PRO A 51 -4.94 -25.25 30.53
N PRO A 52 -4.58 -26.44 30.01
CA PRO A 52 -4.85 -27.72 30.68
C PRO A 52 -4.12 -27.87 32.03
N ASP A 53 -3.12 -27.03 32.32
CA ASP A 53 -2.44 -26.97 33.60
C ASP A 53 -2.91 -25.78 34.45
N TYR A 54 -3.72 -26.08 35.47
CA TYR A 54 -4.21 -25.14 36.49
C TYR A 54 -3.15 -24.81 37.56
N SER A 55 -1.88 -25.15 37.35
CA SER A 55 -0.79 -25.03 38.33
C SER A 55 0.04 -23.74 38.19
N LEU A 56 -0.51 -22.70 37.59
CA LEU A 56 0.17 -21.41 37.52
C LEU A 56 0.16 -20.76 38.91
N ARG A 57 1.35 -20.69 39.52
CA ARG A 57 1.60 -19.89 40.72
C ARG A 57 1.12 -18.46 40.43
N PRO A 58 0.31 -17.84 41.32
CA PRO A 58 -0.12 -16.45 41.13
C PRO A 58 1.11 -15.57 40.86
N PRO A 59 1.10 -14.74 39.81
CA PRO A 59 2.23 -13.87 39.51
C PRO A 59 2.51 -13.01 40.73
N ALA A 60 3.78 -12.92 41.11
CA ALA A 60 4.16 -12.13 42.28
C ALA A 60 3.78 -10.66 42.03
N PRO A 61 3.35 -9.92 43.06
CA PRO A 61 3.06 -8.49 42.92
C PRO A 61 4.28 -7.75 42.36
N GLY A 62 4.14 -7.18 41.15
CA GLY A 62 5.19 -6.38 40.50
C GLY A 62 5.81 -6.99 39.23
N GLU A 63 5.46 -8.21 38.84
CA GLU A 63 5.94 -8.77 37.57
C GLU A 63 5.18 -8.16 36.38
N PRO A 64 5.86 -7.78 35.28
CA PRO A 64 5.20 -7.20 34.14
C PRO A 64 4.15 -8.18 33.62
N ARG A 65 2.88 -7.75 33.64
CA ARG A 65 1.79 -8.49 33.01
C ARG A 65 2.22 -8.77 31.56
N PRO A 66 1.99 -9.97 31.02
CA PRO A 66 2.04 -10.17 29.57
C PRO A 66 1.02 -9.21 28.95
N GLN A 67 1.45 -8.01 28.57
CA GLN A 67 0.59 -7.04 27.91
C GLN A 67 0.17 -7.67 26.58
N GLU A 68 -1.13 -7.63 26.32
CA GLU A 68 -1.66 -7.91 24.98
C GLU A 68 -0.87 -7.06 23.99
N LEU A 69 -0.11 -7.72 23.10
CA LEU A 69 0.59 -7.02 22.04
C LEU A 69 -0.44 -6.14 21.35
N GLN A 70 -0.10 -4.86 21.13
CA GLN A 70 -0.97 -3.95 20.41
C GLN A 70 -1.39 -4.63 19.09
N PRO A 71 -2.68 -4.61 18.73
CA PRO A 71 -3.18 -5.34 17.56
C PRO A 71 -2.44 -4.95 16.28
N GLU A 72 -1.94 -3.71 16.19
CA GLU A 72 -1.10 -3.22 15.11
C GLU A 72 0.24 -3.96 15.04
N SER A 73 0.87 -4.22 16.19
CA SER A 73 2.14 -4.97 16.27
C SER A 73 1.94 -6.45 15.95
N ALA A 74 0.85 -7.05 16.43
CA ALA A 74 0.48 -8.43 16.13
C ALA A 74 0.11 -8.61 14.64
N ALA A 75 -0.67 -7.69 14.06
CA ALA A 75 -1.01 -7.69 12.64
C ALA A 75 0.24 -7.49 11.77
N ARG A 76 1.14 -6.59 12.15
CA ARG A 76 2.43 -6.42 11.46
C ARG A 76 3.24 -7.71 11.48
N GLN A 77 3.29 -8.39 12.62
CA GLN A 77 4.01 -9.66 12.75
C GLN A 77 3.32 -10.82 12.01
N ALA A 78 1.99 -10.79 11.86
CA ALA A 78 1.26 -11.76 11.05
C ALA A 78 1.45 -11.53 9.54
N LEU A 79 1.42 -10.26 9.10
CA LEU A 79 1.54 -9.87 7.69
C LEU A 79 2.98 -10.00 7.16
N ILE A 80 3.96 -9.58 7.95
CA ILE A 80 5.38 -9.68 7.60
C ILE A 80 5.92 -11.10 7.92
N GLY A 81 5.17 -11.87 8.72
CA GLY A 81 5.69 -13.03 9.42
C GLY A 81 6.64 -12.61 10.53
N GLN A 82 7.05 -13.56 11.40
CA GLN A 82 8.40 -13.43 11.96
C GLN A 82 9.28 -13.25 10.74
N SER A 83 9.98 -12.11 10.65
CA SER A 83 11.15 -11.96 9.80
C SER A 83 12.15 -12.97 10.34
N ASN A 84 11.88 -14.24 10.08
CA ASN A 84 12.75 -15.32 10.41
C ASN A 84 14.02 -14.87 9.72
N ALA A 85 15.03 -14.63 10.53
CA ALA A 85 16.37 -15.01 10.18
C ALA A 85 16.30 -16.51 9.82
N ALA A 86 15.66 -16.83 8.70
CA ALA A 86 15.64 -18.12 8.07
C ALA A 86 17.10 -18.47 8.02
N ALA A 87 17.52 -19.51 8.74
CA ALA A 87 18.92 -19.78 9.07
C ALA A 87 19.79 -19.60 7.82
N ARG A 88 20.29 -18.37 7.65
CA ARG A 88 20.92 -17.97 6.39
C ARG A 88 22.23 -18.71 6.38
N SER A 89 22.55 -19.35 5.26
CA SER A 89 23.86 -19.95 5.09
C SER A 89 24.94 -18.89 5.32
N ASP A 90 26.12 -19.28 5.79
CA ASP A 90 27.20 -18.31 6.03
C ASP A 90 27.61 -17.60 4.72
N GLY A 91 27.42 -18.27 3.58
CA GLY A 91 27.58 -17.67 2.26
C GLY A 91 26.60 -16.51 1.99
N GLU A 92 25.34 -16.64 2.39
CA GLU A 92 24.37 -15.55 2.26
C GLU A 92 24.64 -14.39 3.21
N LYS A 93 25.11 -14.66 4.43
CA LYS A 93 25.53 -13.60 5.35
C LYS A 93 26.72 -12.83 4.78
N LEU A 94 27.68 -13.52 4.16
CA LEU A 94 28.81 -12.87 3.48
C LEU A 94 28.38 -12.10 2.22
N LEU A 95 27.40 -12.61 1.47
CA LEU A 95 26.87 -11.89 0.31
C LEU A 95 26.12 -10.61 0.73
N VAL A 96 25.28 -10.68 1.76
CA VAL A 96 24.50 -9.55 2.28
C VAL A 96 25.39 -8.48 2.91
N SER A 97 26.41 -8.88 3.67
CA SER A 97 27.39 -7.93 4.22
C SER A 97 28.21 -7.25 3.12
N LYS A 98 28.63 -7.99 2.08
CA LYS A 98 29.28 -7.41 0.90
C LYS A 98 28.35 -6.52 0.07
N ALA A 99 27.06 -6.86 0.00
CA ALA A 99 26.04 -6.05 -0.67
C ALA A 99 25.71 -4.75 0.08
N GLY A 100 26.28 -4.54 1.28
CA GLY A 100 26.15 -3.28 2.01
C GLY A 100 24.75 -3.03 2.57
N VAL A 101 23.96 -4.10 2.79
CA VAL A 101 22.58 -3.99 3.29
C VAL A 101 22.51 -3.29 4.64
N GLU A 102 23.56 -3.35 5.47
CA GLU A 102 23.64 -2.61 6.72
C GLU A 102 23.61 -1.08 6.56
N LYS A 103 23.90 -0.58 5.35
CA LYS A 103 23.84 0.85 5.00
C LYS A 103 22.53 1.22 4.29
N ALA A 104 21.61 0.29 4.11
CA ALA A 104 20.35 0.58 3.43
C ALA A 104 19.50 1.54 4.29
N ASP A 105 19.04 2.63 3.67
CA ASP A 105 18.16 3.58 4.33
C ASP A 105 16.78 2.92 4.58
N PRO A 106 16.31 2.86 5.84
CA PRO A 106 14.97 2.36 6.16
C PRO A 106 13.84 3.14 5.47
N LEU A 107 14.07 4.41 5.11
CA LEU A 107 13.12 5.29 4.45
C LEU A 107 13.21 5.27 2.92
N ILE A 108 14.03 4.41 2.31
CA ILE A 108 14.21 4.39 0.84
C ILE A 108 12.90 4.29 0.06
N ARG A 109 11.88 3.61 0.61
CA ARG A 109 10.55 3.54 -0.01
C ARG A 109 9.91 4.92 -0.15
N PHE A 110 10.02 5.76 0.88
CA PHE A 110 9.48 7.13 0.82
C PHE A 110 10.23 7.99 -0.20
N VAL A 111 11.55 7.85 -0.28
CA VAL A 111 12.37 8.56 -1.27
C VAL A 111 12.00 8.13 -2.68
N VAL A 112 11.87 6.82 -2.93
CA VAL A 112 11.48 6.27 -4.23
C VAL A 112 10.05 6.69 -4.60
N ASP A 113 9.13 6.73 -3.64
CA ASP A 113 7.75 7.16 -3.88
C ASP A 113 7.67 8.67 -4.17
N ASP A 114 8.49 9.50 -3.51
CA ASP A 114 8.61 10.94 -3.78
C ASP A 114 9.21 11.18 -5.18
N GLU A 115 10.30 10.49 -5.52
CA GLU A 115 10.95 10.57 -6.83
C GLU A 115 10.07 10.06 -7.98
N ASN A 116 9.25 9.03 -7.74
CA ASN A 116 8.40 8.42 -8.77
C ASN A 116 6.94 8.88 -8.73
N GLY A 117 6.57 9.81 -7.84
CA GLY A 117 5.21 10.32 -7.71
C GLY A 117 4.64 10.85 -9.04
N ASP A 118 5.50 11.47 -9.86
CA ASP A 118 5.18 12.00 -11.18
C ASP A 118 4.91 10.92 -12.24
N LEU A 119 5.48 9.72 -12.10
CA LEU A 119 5.23 8.60 -13.02
C LEU A 119 3.88 7.92 -12.72
N ALA A 120 3.49 7.85 -11.46
CA ALA A 120 2.21 7.27 -11.05
C ALA A 120 1.01 8.14 -11.46
N HIS A 121 1.20 9.46 -11.60
CA HIS A 121 0.14 10.42 -11.91
C HIS A 121 0.31 11.11 -13.27
N LYS A 122 1.11 10.55 -14.17
CA LYS A 122 1.35 11.17 -15.47
C LYS A 122 0.11 11.11 -16.34
N ASP A 123 -0.48 12.27 -16.59
CA ASP A 123 -1.54 12.42 -17.59
C ASP A 123 -1.06 11.91 -18.96
N GLU A 124 -1.97 11.28 -19.70
CA GLU A 124 -1.71 10.82 -21.05
C GLU A 124 -1.12 11.97 -21.87
N SER A 125 0.06 11.74 -22.47
CA SER A 125 0.76 12.78 -23.21
C SER A 125 -0.13 13.36 -24.31
N PHE A 126 0.06 14.63 -24.63
CA PHE A 126 -0.70 15.29 -25.71
C PHE A 126 -0.64 14.50 -27.02
N ALA A 127 0.53 13.92 -27.34
CA ALA A 127 0.70 13.06 -28.51
C ALA A 127 -0.21 11.81 -28.45
N SER A 128 -0.31 11.16 -27.30
CA SER A 128 -1.22 10.02 -27.10
C SER A 128 -2.68 10.42 -27.29
N LYS A 129 -3.09 11.55 -26.70
CA LYS A 129 -4.45 12.09 -26.85
C LYS A 129 -4.81 12.40 -28.30
N VAL A 130 -3.86 12.88 -29.10
CA VAL A 130 -4.07 13.16 -30.54
C VAL A 130 -4.09 11.87 -31.36
N MET A 131 -3.19 10.93 -31.09
CA MET A 131 -3.11 9.64 -31.81
C MET A 131 -4.33 8.76 -31.54
N PHE A 132 -4.87 8.80 -30.32
CA PHE A 132 -5.99 7.97 -29.87
C PHE A 132 -7.29 8.77 -29.66
N TRP A 133 -7.41 9.96 -30.28
CA TRP A 133 -8.58 10.85 -30.13
C TRP A 133 -9.91 10.25 -30.61
N LYS A 134 -9.86 9.17 -31.38
CA LYS A 134 -11.03 8.50 -31.97
C LYS A 134 -11.35 7.23 -31.19
N LYS A 135 -12.46 7.29 -30.47
CA LYS A 135 -13.01 6.18 -29.67
C LYS A 135 -13.36 4.99 -30.58
N GLY A 136 -12.44 4.03 -30.71
CA GLY A 136 -12.65 2.80 -31.51
C GLY A 136 -11.39 2.15 -32.08
N ASP A 137 -10.31 2.91 -32.30
CA ASP A 137 -9.04 2.38 -32.80
C ASP A 137 -8.15 1.91 -31.64
N LYS A 138 -8.64 0.92 -30.87
CA LYS A 138 -7.83 0.18 -29.88
C LYS A 138 -6.96 -0.82 -30.60
N THR A 139 -5.87 -0.36 -31.19
CA THR A 139 -4.70 -1.20 -31.45
C THR A 139 -3.54 -0.67 -30.63
N ALA A 140 -3.72 -0.65 -29.31
CA ALA A 140 -2.65 -0.40 -28.36
C ALA A 140 -2.52 -1.63 -27.46
N ALA A 141 -1.33 -2.22 -27.48
CA ALA A 141 -0.91 -3.30 -26.61
C ALA A 141 -1.12 -2.92 -25.12
N PRO A 142 -1.29 -3.90 -24.22
CA PRO A 142 -1.59 -3.62 -22.82
C PRO A 142 -0.37 -3.00 -22.13
N THR A 143 -0.45 -1.72 -21.79
CA THR A 143 0.47 -1.13 -20.83
C THR A 143 -0.09 -1.42 -19.45
N ALA A 144 0.56 -2.33 -18.73
CA ALA A 144 0.18 -2.77 -17.40
C ALA A 144 0.45 -1.65 -16.38
N SER A 145 -0.41 -0.63 -16.31
CA SER A 145 -0.46 0.38 -15.24
C SER A 145 -1.80 1.12 -15.25
N GLU A 146 -2.91 0.39 -15.29
CA GLU A 146 -4.23 0.93 -14.95
C GLU A 146 -4.95 -0.07 -14.06
N THR A 147 -4.47 -0.22 -12.82
CA THR A 147 -5.31 -0.72 -11.72
C THR A 147 -4.81 -0.10 -10.42
N GLY A 148 -4.97 1.22 -10.31
CA GLY A 148 -4.87 1.98 -9.06
C GLY A 148 -6.26 2.46 -8.65
N ALA A 149 -7.01 1.57 -8.00
CA ALA A 149 -8.19 1.80 -7.16
C ALA A 149 -9.08 3.04 -7.41
N THR A 150 -10.09 2.89 -8.27
CA THR A 150 -11.44 3.43 -8.03
C THR A 150 -12.44 2.36 -8.46
N ASP A 151 -13.24 1.89 -7.49
CA ASP A 151 -14.25 0.84 -7.59
C ASP A 151 -13.75 -0.55 -8.01
N ALA A 152 -13.68 -1.45 -7.03
CA ALA A 152 -13.85 -2.88 -7.31
C ALA A 152 -15.30 -3.07 -7.78
N ALA A 153 -15.56 -2.76 -9.05
CA ALA A 153 -16.78 -3.21 -9.70
C ALA A 153 -16.84 -4.73 -9.49
N PRO A 154 -17.94 -5.28 -8.94
CA PRO A 154 -18.06 -6.71 -8.76
C PRO A 154 -17.87 -7.36 -10.13
N VAL A 155 -16.83 -8.19 -10.25
CA VAL A 155 -16.57 -8.97 -11.45
C VAL A 155 -17.77 -9.89 -11.63
N ASP A 156 -18.64 -9.56 -12.56
CA ASP A 156 -19.80 -10.39 -12.89
C ASP A 156 -19.31 -11.66 -13.59
N ALA A 157 -19.33 -12.77 -12.85
CA ALA A 157 -18.86 -14.07 -13.31
C ALA A 157 -19.50 -14.50 -14.64
N ALA A 158 -20.76 -14.11 -14.89
CA ALA A 158 -21.45 -14.47 -16.13
C ALA A 158 -20.86 -13.77 -17.36
N THR A 159 -20.46 -12.50 -17.22
CA THR A 159 -19.86 -11.73 -18.32
C THR A 159 -18.46 -12.24 -18.67
N GLU A 160 -17.67 -12.59 -17.66
CA GLU A 160 -16.31 -13.07 -17.89
C GLU A 160 -16.29 -14.50 -18.42
N GLU A 161 -17.24 -15.35 -18.01
CA GLU A 161 -17.44 -16.66 -18.65
C GLU A 161 -17.83 -16.56 -20.12
N ALA A 162 -18.71 -15.63 -20.49
CA ALA A 162 -19.10 -15.44 -21.89
C ALA A 162 -17.92 -14.96 -22.74
N ARG A 163 -17.09 -14.06 -22.19
CA ARG A 163 -15.84 -13.61 -22.81
C ARG A 163 -14.86 -14.78 -22.96
N LEU A 164 -14.67 -15.59 -21.93
CA LEU A 164 -13.79 -16.76 -21.97
C LEU A 164 -14.30 -17.77 -23.01
N LYS A 165 -15.58 -18.13 -23.03
CA LYS A 165 -16.18 -19.03 -24.03
C LYS A 165 -16.01 -18.52 -25.46
N ALA A 166 -16.11 -17.21 -25.68
CA ALA A 166 -15.89 -16.60 -26.99
C ALA A 166 -14.42 -16.70 -27.45
N LEU A 167 -13.46 -16.57 -26.54
CA LEU A 167 -12.03 -16.68 -26.86
C LEU A 167 -11.52 -18.13 -26.94
N THR A 168 -12.04 -19.04 -26.12
CA THR A 168 -11.48 -20.38 -25.94
C THR A 168 -12.26 -21.47 -26.65
N GLY A 169 -13.48 -21.17 -27.12
CA GLY A 169 -14.44 -22.19 -27.55
C GLY A 169 -14.80 -23.16 -26.42
N ASN A 170 -15.63 -24.16 -26.71
CA ASN A 170 -16.09 -25.17 -25.74
C ASN A 170 -14.99 -26.21 -25.33
N GLY A 171 -13.72 -25.93 -25.59
CA GLY A 171 -12.61 -26.85 -25.31
C GLY A 171 -11.99 -26.60 -23.93
N ALA A 172 -11.68 -27.67 -23.19
CA ALA A 172 -10.92 -27.58 -21.96
C ALA A 172 -9.45 -27.19 -22.26
N ILE A 173 -8.99 -26.05 -21.74
CA ILE A 173 -7.59 -25.62 -21.88
C ILE A 173 -6.73 -26.38 -20.88
N VAL A 174 -5.97 -27.35 -21.38
CA VAL A 174 -4.98 -28.10 -20.57
C VAL A 174 -3.59 -27.55 -20.88
N ILE A 175 -3.04 -26.76 -19.96
CA ILE A 175 -1.65 -26.30 -20.05
C ILE A 175 -0.76 -27.43 -19.51
N THR A 176 -0.24 -28.27 -20.40
CA THR A 176 0.81 -29.24 -20.04
C THR A 176 2.19 -28.63 -20.25
N ARG A 177 3.05 -28.80 -19.25
CA ARG A 177 4.47 -28.47 -19.39
C ARG A 177 5.12 -29.57 -20.21
N ASP A 178 5.47 -29.28 -21.45
CA ASP A 178 6.26 -30.21 -22.26
C ASP A 178 7.57 -30.50 -21.52
N LYS A 179 7.76 -31.76 -21.10
CA LYS A 179 8.98 -32.22 -20.45
C LYS A 179 10.05 -32.38 -21.53
N GLN A 180 10.57 -31.25 -22.03
CA GLN A 180 11.75 -31.27 -22.87
C GLN A 180 12.95 -31.68 -22.00
N SER A 181 13.33 -32.96 -22.10
CA SER A 181 14.46 -33.58 -21.39
C SER A 181 15.84 -33.18 -21.94
N LYS A 182 15.89 -32.22 -22.87
CA LYS A 182 17.15 -31.71 -23.43
C LYS A 182 17.46 -30.35 -22.84
N ILE A 183 18.50 -30.34 -22.01
CA ILE A 183 19.14 -29.13 -21.49
C ILE A 183 19.57 -28.30 -22.71
N LYS A 184 18.92 -27.14 -22.92
CA LYS A 184 19.39 -26.16 -23.90
C LYS A 184 20.60 -25.46 -23.31
N LEU A 185 21.79 -25.90 -23.70
CA LEU A 185 23.04 -25.19 -23.40
C LEU A 185 23.04 -23.88 -24.21
N PRO A 186 23.13 -22.71 -23.57
CA PRO A 186 23.31 -21.46 -24.29
C PRO A 186 24.76 -21.38 -24.77
N GLY A 187 24.97 -21.27 -26.09
CA GLY A 187 26.28 -20.93 -26.66
C GLY A 187 26.99 -22.01 -27.49
N LEU A 188 26.26 -22.75 -28.34
CA LEU A 188 26.79 -23.23 -29.62
C LEU A 188 25.87 -22.75 -30.76
#